data_AF-A0A7K1ELP3-F1
#
_entry.id   AF-A0A7K1ELP3-F1
#
_cell.length_a   1.000
_cell.length_b   1.000
_cell.length_c   1.000
_cell.angle_alpha   90.00
_cell.angle_beta   90.00
_cell.angle_gamma   90.00
#
_symmetry.space_group_name_H-M   'P 1'
#
loop_
_entity.id
_entity.type
_entity.pdbx_description
1 polymer ?
#
loop_
_entity_poly.entity_id
_entity_poly.type
_entity_poly.pdbx_seq_one_letter_code
_entity_poly.pdbx_strand_id
1 'polypeptide(L)'
;LKSRSGETVKLAALLDEAIERADAAIAEKNPSMSAHDRESVARMIGIGAVKYSDLSTDRVKDYIFDWERMLSFDGNTAPYLQYAHARICSIFRRAGVHREDVRSVVPSLDDPREKALAMRLLRFDAAVWEMIDTLSPHKLCTYVFDLATDFTAFYEHCSVLKAETDELRLSRLALCDATARVVEQALNLLGIDAPEQM
;
A
#
# COMPACT_ATOMS: atom_id res chain seq x y z
N LEU A 1 8.35 -10.83 23.28
CA LEU A 1 9.60 -10.25 22.77
C LEU A 1 10.60 -10.08 23.90
N LYS A 2 11.82 -10.60 23.76
CA LYS A 2 12.98 -10.25 24.58
C LYS A 2 14.08 -9.74 23.66
N SER A 3 14.86 -8.75 24.07
CA SER A 3 16.03 -8.32 23.31
C SER A 3 17.05 -9.48 23.19
N ARG A 4 18.06 -9.35 22.33
CA ARG A 4 19.17 -10.33 22.27
C ARG A 4 19.90 -10.50 23.62
N SER A 5 19.79 -9.53 24.53
CA SER A 5 20.31 -9.57 25.91
C SER A 5 19.32 -10.14 26.94
N GLY A 6 18.08 -10.46 26.56
CA GLY A 6 17.04 -10.99 27.44
C GLY A 6 16.22 -9.93 28.20
N GLU A 7 16.51 -8.65 27.97
CA GLU A 7 15.82 -7.52 28.60
C GLU A 7 14.47 -7.22 27.92
N THR A 8 13.60 -6.52 28.65
CA THR A 8 12.31 -6.08 28.14
C THR A 8 12.52 -4.95 27.12
N VAL A 9 11.98 -5.13 25.92
CA VAL A 9 12.09 -4.12 24.85
C VAL A 9 11.18 -2.94 25.16
N LYS A 10 11.74 -1.73 25.19
CA LYS A 10 10.94 -0.49 25.34
C LYS A 10 10.27 -0.17 24.00
N LEU A 11 8.97 0.11 24.03
CA LEU A 11 8.22 0.44 22.81
C LEU A 11 8.83 1.64 22.07
N ALA A 12 9.22 2.71 22.78
CA ALA A 12 9.86 3.87 22.16
C ALA A 12 11.10 3.48 21.34
N ALA A 13 12.01 2.69 21.92
CA ALA A 13 13.22 2.24 21.23
C ALA A 13 12.91 1.34 20.02
N LEU A 14 11.86 0.52 20.09
CA LEU A 14 11.41 -0.29 18.95
C LEU A 14 10.87 0.60 17.83
N LEU A 15 10.09 1.64 18.14
CA LEU A 15 9.58 2.56 17.14
C LEU A 15 10.69 3.39 16.51
N ASP A 16 11.67 3.85 17.29
CA ASP A 16 12.84 4.57 16.79
C ASP A 16 13.64 3.68 15.81
N GLU A 17 13.92 2.43 16.18
CA GLU A 17 14.62 1.47 15.32
C GLU A 17 13.84 1.17 14.03
N ALA A 18 12.51 1.09 14.08
CA ALA A 18 11.67 0.89 12.89
C ALA A 18 11.80 2.05 11.90
N ILE A 19 11.83 3.29 12.40
CA ILE A 19 11.96 4.50 11.58
C ILE A 19 13.37 4.59 10.98
N GLU A 20 14.41 4.33 11.77
CA GLU A 20 15.81 4.34 11.31
C GLU A 20 16.03 3.33 10.17
N ARG A 21 15.50 2.11 10.32
CA ARG A 21 15.61 1.07 9.28
C ARG A 21 14.80 1.44 8.02
N ALA A 22 13.63 2.07 8.19
CA ALA A 22 12.84 2.55 7.07
C ALA A 22 13.55 3.69 6.31
N ASP A 23 14.18 4.65 7.01
CA ASP A 23 14.97 5.72 6.39
C ASP A 23 16.10 5.15 5.53
N ALA A 24 16.84 4.17 6.06
CA ALA A 24 17.89 3.50 5.31
C ALA A 24 17.38 2.82 4.04
N ALA A 25 16.23 2.13 4.12
CA ALA A 25 15.64 1.44 2.97
C ALA A 25 15.11 2.43 1.90
N ILE A 26 14.54 3.57 2.30
CA ILE A 26 14.13 4.63 1.37
C ILE A 26 15.35 5.28 0.73
N ALA A 27 16.39 5.58 1.50
CA ALA A 27 17.60 6.21 0.99
C ALA A 27 18.28 5.38 -0.12
N GLU A 28 18.20 4.05 -0.03
CA GLU A 28 18.65 3.13 -1.07
C GLU A 28 17.75 3.16 -2.32
N LYS A 29 16.42 3.13 -2.15
CA LYS A 29 15.46 3.07 -3.26
C LYS A 29 15.25 4.41 -3.99
N ASN A 30 15.31 5.53 -3.27
CA ASN A 30 15.12 6.87 -3.82
C ASN A 30 16.19 7.85 -3.29
N PRO A 31 17.44 7.76 -3.81
CA PRO A 31 18.54 8.61 -3.36
C PRO A 31 18.32 10.11 -3.61
N SER A 32 17.38 10.46 -4.50
CA SER A 32 17.04 11.83 -4.87
C SER A 32 16.02 12.51 -3.96
N MET A 33 15.38 11.78 -3.04
CA MET A 33 14.39 12.35 -2.12
C MET A 33 15.05 13.35 -1.16
N SER A 34 14.39 14.49 -0.91
CA SER A 34 14.89 15.48 0.03
C SER A 34 14.93 14.90 1.46
N ALA A 35 15.88 15.35 2.28
CA ALA A 35 15.99 14.86 3.66
C ALA A 35 14.71 15.10 4.48
N HIS A 36 14.03 16.22 4.22
CA HIS A 36 12.78 16.56 4.90
C HIS A 36 11.63 15.62 4.52
N ASP A 37 11.45 15.37 3.22
CA ASP A 37 10.41 14.43 2.75
C ASP A 37 10.72 13.00 3.21
N ARG A 38 12.00 12.63 3.19
CA ARG A 38 12.45 11.29 3.58
C ARG A 38 12.17 10.98 5.04
N GLU A 39 12.38 11.94 5.95
CA GLU A 39 12.04 11.77 7.37
C GLU A 39 10.55 11.47 7.57
N SER A 40 9.67 12.21 6.89
CA SER A 40 8.22 11.98 6.95
C SER A 40 7.84 10.61 6.40
N VAL A 41 8.38 10.23 5.24
CA VAL A 41 8.10 8.93 4.61
C VAL A 41 8.66 7.78 5.45
N ALA A 42 9.87 7.90 6.00
CA ALA A 42 10.48 6.92 6.89
C ALA A 42 9.63 6.66 8.12
N ARG A 43 9.05 7.72 8.70
CA ARG A 43 8.12 7.60 9.82
C ARG A 43 6.86 6.83 9.42
N MET A 44 6.23 7.19 8.31
CA MET A 44 5.03 6.50 7.81
C MET A 44 5.29 5.01 7.55
N ILE A 45 6.44 4.68 6.94
CA ILE A 45 6.82 3.30 6.65
C ILE A 45 7.17 2.52 7.93
N GLY A 46 8.02 3.07 8.79
CA GLY A 46 8.47 2.38 10.00
C GLY A 46 7.32 2.07 10.96
N ILE A 47 6.47 3.06 11.23
CA ILE A 47 5.28 2.88 12.08
C ILE A 47 4.26 1.96 11.39
N GLY A 48 4.06 2.15 10.07
CA GLY A 48 3.19 1.30 9.26
C GLY A 48 3.60 -0.18 9.33
N ALA A 49 4.90 -0.47 9.18
CA ALA A 49 5.45 -1.82 9.24
C ALA A 49 5.20 -2.48 10.60
N VAL A 50 5.42 -1.76 11.71
CA VAL A 50 5.13 -2.26 13.07
C VAL A 50 3.65 -2.65 13.18
N LYS A 51 2.74 -1.74 12.83
CA LYS A 51 1.30 -1.99 12.92
C LYS A 51 0.84 -3.11 12.01
N TYR A 52 1.26 -3.10 10.75
CA TYR A 52 0.82 -4.06 9.75
C TYR A 52 1.33 -5.47 10.03
N SER A 53 2.56 -5.61 10.55
CA SER A 53 3.13 -6.91 10.86
C SER A 53 2.30 -7.69 11.89
N ASP A 54 1.72 -6.98 12.86
CA ASP A 54 0.77 -7.52 13.83
C ASP A 54 -0.59 -7.76 13.15
N LEU A 55 -1.18 -6.70 12.57
CA LEU A 55 -2.54 -6.72 12.03
C LEU A 55 -2.76 -7.73 10.88
N SER A 56 -1.72 -8.03 10.10
CA SER A 56 -1.78 -8.98 8.97
C SER A 56 -1.74 -10.45 9.38
N THR A 57 -1.53 -10.74 10.67
CA THR A 57 -1.57 -12.09 11.23
C THR A 57 -2.89 -12.31 11.96
N ASP A 58 -3.42 -13.53 11.89
CA ASP A 58 -4.59 -13.89 12.69
C ASP A 58 -4.26 -13.77 14.18
N ARG A 59 -5.10 -13.02 14.92
CA ARG A 59 -4.93 -12.69 16.35
C ARG A 59 -4.86 -13.90 17.27
N VAL A 60 -5.27 -15.08 16.83
CA VAL A 60 -5.18 -16.32 17.61
C VAL A 60 -3.84 -17.06 17.43
N LYS A 61 -3.03 -16.66 16.44
CA LYS A 61 -1.72 -17.26 16.17
C LYS A 61 -0.62 -16.51 16.92
N ASP A 62 0.43 -17.24 17.26
CA ASP A 62 1.64 -16.61 17.77
C ASP A 62 2.26 -15.70 16.70
N TYR A 63 2.68 -14.51 17.14
CA TYR A 63 3.35 -13.53 16.30
C TYR A 63 4.88 -13.63 16.48
N ILE A 64 5.58 -13.85 15.37
CA ILE A 64 7.04 -13.85 15.31
C ILE A 64 7.48 -12.50 14.75
N PHE A 65 8.08 -11.69 15.63
CA PHE A 65 8.65 -10.41 15.26
C PHE A 65 9.92 -10.59 14.40
N ASP A 66 9.94 -9.95 13.24
CA ASP A 66 11.05 -10.03 12.28
C ASP A 66 11.20 -8.72 11.50
N TRP A 67 12.32 -8.04 11.71
CA TRP A 67 12.62 -6.75 11.08
C TRP A 67 12.73 -6.82 9.56
N GLU A 68 13.37 -7.86 9.04
CA GLU A 68 13.62 -8.01 7.60
C GLU A 68 12.30 -8.25 6.89
N ARG A 69 11.47 -9.13 7.43
CA ARG A 69 10.16 -9.42 6.87
C ARG A 69 9.22 -8.22 6.91
N MET A 70 9.10 -7.53 8.03
CA MET A 70 8.10 -6.45 8.18
C MET A 70 8.42 -5.18 7.38
N LEU A 71 9.71 -4.91 7.13
CA LEU A 71 10.18 -3.76 6.35
C LEU A 71 10.45 -4.10 4.87
N SER A 72 10.19 -5.35 4.45
CA SER A 72 10.31 -5.77 3.07
C SER A 72 9.35 -5.01 2.17
N PHE A 73 9.81 -4.66 0.97
CA PHE A 73 9.00 -4.11 -0.12
C PHE A 73 8.37 -5.20 -1.00
N ASP A 74 8.52 -6.46 -0.61
CA ASP A 74 7.96 -7.63 -1.26
C ASP A 74 7.08 -8.41 -0.28
N GLY A 75 5.99 -8.97 -0.80
CA GLY A 75 5.03 -9.75 -0.02
C GLY A 75 4.01 -8.89 0.74
N ASN A 76 3.27 -9.54 1.64
CA ASN A 76 2.17 -8.92 2.36
C ASN A 76 2.68 -8.06 3.53
N THR A 77 3.13 -6.84 3.24
CA THR A 77 3.74 -5.90 4.18
C THR A 77 3.20 -4.48 4.00
N ALA A 78 3.34 -3.62 5.01
CA ALA A 78 2.97 -2.21 4.90
C ALA A 78 3.79 -1.46 3.83
N PRO A 79 5.13 -1.58 3.77
CA PRO A 79 5.94 -0.92 2.75
C PRO A 79 5.52 -1.28 1.32
N TYR A 80 5.14 -2.54 1.05
CA TYR A 80 4.62 -2.95 -0.26
C TYR A 80 3.35 -2.19 -0.64
N LEU A 81 2.37 -2.10 0.27
CA LEU A 81 1.11 -1.39 0.04
C LEU A 81 1.29 0.12 -0.09
N GLN A 82 2.12 0.70 0.77
CA GLN A 82 2.48 2.12 0.72
C GLN A 82 3.19 2.45 -0.59
N TYR A 83 4.08 1.58 -1.06
CA TYR A 83 4.74 1.73 -2.36
C TYR A 83 3.75 1.65 -3.52
N ALA A 84 2.77 0.72 -3.47
CA ALA A 84 1.72 0.63 -4.47
C ALA A 84 0.91 1.94 -4.56
N HIS A 85 0.54 2.54 -3.41
CA HIS A 85 -0.12 3.84 -3.36
C HIS A 85 0.76 4.96 -3.95
N ALA A 86 2.00 5.10 -3.48
CA ALA A 86 2.95 6.11 -3.97
C ALA A 86 3.21 5.99 -5.48
N ARG A 87 3.27 4.75 -6.00
CA ARG A 87 3.42 4.48 -7.43
C ARG A 87 2.23 4.99 -8.22
N ILE A 88 1.00 4.81 -7.74
CA ILE A 88 -0.19 5.36 -8.39
C ILE A 88 -0.13 6.89 -8.41
N CYS A 89 0.19 7.53 -7.29
CA CYS A 89 0.34 8.99 -7.24
C CYS A 89 1.41 9.48 -8.24
N SER A 90 2.51 8.73 -8.40
CA SER A 90 3.54 9.01 -9.42
C SER A 90 3.02 8.87 -10.86
N ILE A 91 2.13 7.92 -11.15
CA ILE A 91 1.48 7.80 -12.47
C ILE A 91 0.72 9.09 -12.80
N PHE A 92 -0.06 9.64 -11.86
CA PHE A 92 -0.79 10.89 -12.07
C PHE A 92 0.15 12.10 -12.27
N ARG A 93 1.20 12.22 -11.45
CA ARG A 93 2.23 13.26 -11.64
C ARG A 93 2.85 13.21 -13.03
N ARG A 94 3.16 12.00 -13.53
CA ARG A 94 3.72 11.79 -14.88
C ARG A 94 2.70 11.99 -16.00
N ALA A 95 1.42 11.72 -15.72
CA ALA A 95 0.34 11.96 -16.67
C ALA A 95 0.05 13.46 -16.84
N GLY A 96 0.38 14.29 -15.85
CA GLY A 96 -0.02 15.69 -15.83
C GLY A 96 -1.54 15.87 -15.70
N VAL A 97 -2.19 14.94 -14.99
CA VAL A 97 -3.65 14.89 -14.80
C VAL A 97 -3.92 14.85 -13.29
N HIS A 98 -4.91 15.60 -12.81
CA HIS A 98 -5.31 15.49 -11.40
C HIS A 98 -6.18 14.25 -11.19
N ARG A 99 -6.06 13.62 -10.02
CA ARG A 99 -6.83 12.41 -9.68
C ARG A 99 -8.33 12.64 -9.72
N GLU A 100 -8.78 13.83 -9.33
CA GLU A 100 -10.20 14.23 -9.37
C GLU A 100 -10.78 14.20 -10.79
N ASP A 101 -9.97 14.56 -11.79
CA ASP A 101 -10.44 14.78 -13.18
C ASP A 101 -10.97 13.50 -13.83
N VAL A 102 -10.54 12.33 -13.34
CA VAL A 102 -10.92 11.02 -13.89
C VAL A 102 -12.03 10.32 -13.10
N ARG A 103 -12.54 10.92 -12.01
CA ARG A 103 -13.54 10.27 -11.13
C ARG A 103 -14.91 10.09 -11.78
N SER A 104 -15.25 10.91 -12.77
CA SER A 104 -16.50 10.80 -13.55
C SER A 104 -16.38 9.87 -14.75
N VAL A 105 -15.16 9.39 -15.08
CA VAL A 105 -14.91 8.51 -16.21
C VAL A 105 -15.39 7.10 -15.84
N VAL A 106 -16.26 6.53 -16.67
CA VAL A 106 -16.64 5.12 -16.58
C VAL A 106 -15.57 4.31 -17.32
N PRO A 107 -14.79 3.45 -16.64
CA PRO A 107 -13.72 2.71 -17.28
C PRO A 107 -14.27 1.63 -18.22
N SER A 108 -13.65 1.48 -19.39
CA SER A 108 -13.75 0.26 -20.20
C SER A 108 -12.95 -0.87 -19.56
N LEU A 109 -13.46 -2.10 -19.66
CA LEU A 109 -12.89 -3.31 -19.04
C LEU A 109 -12.70 -4.40 -20.11
N ASP A 110 -12.02 -4.03 -21.19
CA ASP A 110 -11.81 -4.89 -22.35
C ASP A 110 -10.75 -5.96 -22.07
N ASP A 111 -9.76 -5.61 -21.25
CA ASP A 111 -8.71 -6.51 -20.84
C ASP A 111 -9.11 -7.33 -19.58
N PRO A 112 -8.88 -8.66 -19.55
CA PRO A 112 -9.09 -9.49 -18.36
C PRO A 112 -8.51 -8.95 -17.05
N ARG A 113 -7.37 -8.24 -17.10
CA ARG A 113 -6.71 -7.65 -15.92
C ARG A 113 -7.39 -6.36 -15.47
N GLU A 114 -7.91 -5.55 -16.39
CA GLU A 114 -8.79 -4.41 -16.06
C GLU A 114 -10.03 -4.91 -15.33
N LYS A 115 -10.66 -5.96 -15.87
CA LYS A 115 -11.84 -6.59 -15.26
C LYS A 115 -11.53 -7.19 -13.88
N ALA A 116 -10.41 -7.89 -13.73
CA ALA A 116 -10.01 -8.47 -12.45
C ALA A 116 -9.83 -7.38 -11.37
N LEU A 117 -9.12 -6.30 -11.70
CA LEU A 117 -8.92 -5.16 -10.82
C LEU A 117 -10.26 -4.50 -10.44
N ALA A 118 -11.12 -4.24 -11.42
CA ALA A 118 -12.44 -3.66 -11.17
C ALA A 118 -13.31 -4.54 -10.25
N MET A 119 -13.30 -5.87 -10.47
CA MET A 119 -14.01 -6.81 -9.60
C MET A 119 -13.43 -6.85 -8.19
N ARG A 120 -12.11 -6.68 -8.02
CA ARG A 120 -11.49 -6.58 -6.69
C ARG A 120 -11.93 -5.32 -5.98
N LEU A 121 -11.89 -4.17 -6.66
CA LEU A 121 -12.32 -2.87 -6.11
C LEU A 121 -13.76 -2.90 -5.60
N LEU A 122 -14.65 -3.55 -6.35
CA LEU A 122 -16.06 -3.72 -5.96
C LEU A 122 -16.29 -4.63 -4.74
N ARG A 123 -15.26 -5.32 -4.23
CA ARG A 123 -15.35 -6.16 -3.03
C ARG A 123 -14.87 -5.45 -1.75
N PHE A 124 -14.46 -4.19 -1.84
CA PHE A 124 -13.94 -3.47 -0.67
C PHE A 124 -14.95 -3.40 0.48
N ASP A 125 -16.21 -3.11 0.16
CA ASP A 125 -17.30 -3.05 1.13
C ASP A 125 -17.48 -4.38 1.88
N ALA A 126 -17.51 -5.49 1.14
CA ALA A 126 -17.62 -6.83 1.70
C ALA A 126 -16.41 -7.17 2.59
N ALA A 127 -15.20 -6.80 2.17
CA ALA A 127 -13.98 -7.02 2.96
C ALA A 127 -13.99 -6.23 4.28
N VAL A 128 -14.51 -5.00 4.26
CA VAL A 128 -14.67 -4.17 5.47
C VAL A 128 -15.71 -4.78 6.41
N TRP A 129 -16.87 -5.21 5.90
CA TRP A 129 -17.88 -5.87 6.71
C TRP A 129 -17.38 -7.18 7.31
N GLU A 130 -16.67 -7.99 6.53
CA GLU A 130 -16.10 -9.25 7.02
C GLU A 130 -15.10 -9.01 8.17
N MET A 131 -14.23 -7.99 8.04
CA MET A 131 -13.31 -7.59 9.10
C MET A 131 -14.06 -7.22 10.39
N ILE A 132 -15.13 -6.43 10.27
CA ILE A 132 -15.93 -5.95 11.41
C ILE A 132 -16.65 -7.12 12.08
N ASP A 133 -17.37 -7.93 11.31
CA ASP A 133 -18.20 -9.02 11.82
C ASP A 133 -17.37 -10.08 12.54
N THR A 134 -16.15 -10.34 12.07
CA THR A 134 -15.25 -11.34 12.68
C THR A 134 -14.18 -10.73 13.57
N LEU A 135 -14.15 -9.41 13.77
CA LEU A 135 -13.12 -8.69 14.53
C LEU A 135 -11.71 -9.11 14.11
N SER A 136 -11.47 -9.15 12.80
CA SER A 136 -10.28 -9.77 12.20
C SER A 136 -9.61 -8.83 11.19
N PRO A 137 -8.76 -7.89 11.64
CA PRO A 137 -8.05 -6.95 10.76
C PRO A 137 -7.23 -7.61 9.65
N HIS A 138 -6.67 -8.79 9.91
CA HIS A 138 -5.87 -9.53 8.94
C HIS A 138 -6.61 -9.85 7.63
N LYS A 139 -7.94 -9.94 7.68
CA LYS A 139 -8.76 -10.14 6.47
C LYS A 139 -8.73 -8.93 5.56
N LEU A 140 -8.79 -7.72 6.14
CA LEU A 140 -8.64 -6.48 5.38
C LEU A 140 -7.20 -6.34 4.84
N CYS A 141 -6.19 -6.73 5.64
CA CYS A 141 -4.80 -6.82 5.18
C CYS A 141 -4.65 -7.73 3.95
N THR A 142 -5.21 -8.95 4.00
CA THR A 142 -5.20 -9.87 2.84
C THR A 142 -5.91 -9.26 1.63
N TYR A 143 -7.10 -8.67 1.82
CA TYR A 143 -7.83 -8.02 0.73
C TYR A 143 -7.02 -6.90 0.05
N VAL A 144 -6.43 -5.98 0.83
CA VAL A 144 -5.69 -4.84 0.26
C VAL A 144 -4.39 -5.28 -0.40
N PHE A 145 -3.76 -6.36 0.09
CA PHE A 145 -2.62 -6.99 -0.56
C PHE A 145 -2.99 -7.64 -1.90
N ASP A 146 -4.09 -8.38 -1.96
CA ASP A 146 -4.61 -8.93 -3.21
C ASP A 146 -4.95 -7.81 -4.21
N LEU A 147 -5.51 -6.69 -3.73
CA LEU A 147 -5.79 -5.52 -4.57
C LEU A 147 -4.52 -4.89 -5.14
N ALA A 148 -3.48 -4.70 -4.33
CA ALA A 148 -2.19 -4.19 -4.81
C ALA A 148 -1.52 -5.17 -5.79
N THR A 149 -1.72 -6.47 -5.62
CA THR A 149 -1.24 -7.51 -6.53
C THR A 149 -1.98 -7.45 -7.88
N ASP A 150 -3.31 -7.38 -7.85
CA ASP A 150 -4.13 -7.22 -9.06
C ASP A 150 -3.80 -5.91 -9.80
N PHE A 151 -3.54 -4.82 -9.07
CA PHE A 151 -3.08 -3.56 -9.65
C PHE A 151 -1.71 -3.68 -10.32
N THR A 152 -0.77 -4.40 -9.69
CA THR A 152 0.56 -4.65 -10.27
C THR A 152 0.43 -5.40 -11.59
N ALA A 153 -0.36 -6.47 -11.63
CA ALA A 153 -0.64 -7.22 -12.86
C ALA A 153 -1.32 -6.36 -13.94
N PHE A 154 -2.30 -5.54 -13.56
CA PHE A 154 -2.90 -4.57 -14.47
C PHE A 154 -1.86 -3.61 -15.05
N TYR A 155 -1.03 -2.98 -14.21
CA TYR A 155 -0.07 -1.98 -14.66
C TYR A 155 1.03 -2.56 -15.56
N GLU A 156 1.44 -3.80 -15.33
CA GLU A 156 2.45 -4.49 -16.14
C GLU A 156 1.95 -4.86 -17.54
N HIS A 157 0.66 -5.21 -17.66
CA HIS A 157 0.09 -5.71 -18.90
C HIS A 157 -0.75 -4.68 -19.67
N CYS A 158 -1.26 -3.64 -18.99
CA CYS A 158 -2.14 -2.62 -19.57
C CYS A 158 -1.45 -1.26 -19.50
N SER A 159 -0.85 -0.82 -20.62
CA SER A 159 -0.17 0.47 -20.71
C SER A 159 -1.10 1.64 -20.35
N VAL A 160 -0.82 2.33 -19.23
CA VAL A 160 -1.62 3.48 -18.77
C VAL A 160 -1.21 4.76 -19.50
N LEU A 161 0.05 5.19 -19.36
CA LEU A 161 0.52 6.47 -19.89
C LEU A 161 0.68 6.48 -21.41
N LYS A 162 0.93 5.32 -22.00
CA LYS A 162 1.07 5.12 -23.46
C LYS A 162 -0.09 4.26 -23.98
N ALA A 163 -1.31 4.49 -23.48
CA ALA A 163 -2.48 3.84 -24.04
C ALA A 163 -2.68 4.29 -25.50
N GLU A 164 -3.36 3.48 -26.30
CA GLU A 164 -3.51 3.71 -27.74
C GLU A 164 -4.35 4.95 -28.06
N THR A 165 -5.31 5.27 -27.20
CA THR A 165 -6.17 6.46 -27.32
C THR A 165 -6.28 7.20 -25.99
N ASP A 166 -6.67 8.47 -26.05
CA ASP A 166 -6.89 9.28 -24.86
C ASP A 166 -8.07 8.76 -24.03
N GLU A 167 -9.12 8.22 -24.66
CA GLU A 167 -10.23 7.59 -23.97
C GLU A 167 -9.78 6.37 -23.16
N LEU A 168 -8.93 5.50 -23.74
CA LEU A 168 -8.38 4.35 -23.03
C LEU A 168 -7.41 4.77 -21.92
N ARG A 169 -6.63 5.83 -22.14
CA ARG A 169 -5.76 6.42 -21.12
C ARG A 169 -6.58 6.91 -19.93
N LEU A 170 -7.65 7.67 -20.16
CA LEU A 170 -8.54 8.16 -19.10
C LEU A 170 -9.27 7.03 -18.38
N SER A 171 -9.73 6.00 -19.11
CA SER A 171 -10.31 4.78 -18.55
C SER A 171 -9.35 4.10 -17.56
N ARG A 172 -8.10 3.87 -17.96
CA ARG A 172 -7.07 3.24 -17.12
C ARG A 172 -6.66 4.13 -15.95
N LEU A 173 -6.61 5.44 -16.12
CA LEU A 173 -6.38 6.38 -15.03
C LEU A 173 -7.53 6.34 -14.01
N ALA A 174 -8.78 6.16 -14.43
CA ALA A 174 -9.91 6.01 -13.51
C ALA A 174 -9.75 4.75 -12.62
N LEU A 175 -9.29 3.63 -13.19
CA LEU A 175 -8.94 2.42 -12.41
C LEU A 175 -7.78 2.67 -11.45
N CYS A 176 -6.75 3.40 -11.87
CA CYS A 176 -5.65 3.82 -11.00
C CYS A 176 -6.16 4.66 -9.81
N ASP A 177 -6.96 5.70 -10.05
CA ASP A 177 -7.48 6.55 -8.95
C ASP A 177 -8.36 5.75 -7.98
N ALA A 178 -9.27 4.92 -8.50
CA ALA A 178 -10.10 4.06 -7.67
C ALA A 178 -9.24 3.14 -6.78
N THR A 179 -8.17 2.58 -7.33
CA THR A 179 -7.22 1.76 -6.57
C THR A 179 -6.51 2.56 -5.49
N ALA A 180 -5.97 3.74 -5.80
CA ALA A 180 -5.31 4.58 -4.81
C ALA A 180 -6.25 4.93 -3.65
N ARG A 181 -7.49 5.33 -3.93
CA ARG A 181 -8.49 5.64 -2.90
C ARG A 181 -8.80 4.45 -2.00
N VAL A 182 -8.96 3.25 -2.58
CA VAL A 182 -9.26 2.05 -1.79
C VAL A 182 -8.06 1.63 -0.94
N VAL A 183 -6.83 1.67 -1.49
CA VAL A 183 -5.62 1.37 -0.72
C VAL A 183 -5.43 2.36 0.42
N GLU A 184 -5.56 3.66 0.14
CA GLU A 184 -5.49 4.73 1.15
C GLU A 184 -6.55 4.54 2.24
N GLN A 185 -7.81 4.28 1.87
CA GLN A 185 -8.89 4.07 2.83
C GLN A 185 -8.66 2.81 3.67
N ALA A 186 -8.21 1.70 3.07
CA ALA A 186 -7.92 0.46 3.78
C ALA A 186 -6.77 0.64 4.77
N LEU A 187 -5.68 1.31 4.37
CA LEU A 187 -4.57 1.64 5.25
C LEU A 187 -5.02 2.55 6.40
N ASN A 188 -5.83 3.58 6.13
CA ASN A 188 -6.38 4.46 7.15
C ASN A 188 -7.27 3.72 8.16
N LEU A 189 -8.09 2.74 7.72
CA LEU A 189 -8.87 1.88 8.64
C LEU A 189 -7.97 1.02 9.55
N LEU A 190 -6.77 0.67 9.09
CA LEU A 190 -5.73 0.00 9.89
C LEU A 190 -4.86 1.01 10.69
N GLY A 191 -5.11 2.31 10.53
CA GLY A 191 -4.36 3.42 11.10
C GLY A 191 -2.93 3.54 10.55
N ILE A 192 -2.73 3.21 9.29
CA ILE A 192 -1.45 3.29 8.59
C ILE A 192 -1.54 4.39 7.55
N ASP A 193 -0.55 5.27 7.52
CA ASP A 193 -0.49 6.36 6.54
C ASP A 193 -0.13 5.84 5.14
N ALA A 194 -0.70 6.47 4.10
CA ALA A 194 -0.45 6.14 2.70
C ALA A 194 0.38 7.25 2.02
N PRO A 195 1.71 7.12 1.92
CA PRO A 195 2.55 8.17 1.33
C PRO A 195 2.25 8.34 -0.16
N GLU A 196 2.27 9.59 -0.64
CA GLU A 196 2.09 9.90 -2.07
C GLU A 196 3.39 9.81 -2.89
N GLN A 197 4.53 9.71 -2.21
CA GLN A 197 5.86 9.57 -2.80
C GLN A 197 6.73 8.70 -1.91
N MET A 198 7.53 7.84 -2.55
CA MET A 198 8.49 6.91 -1.94
C MET A 198 9.72 6.80 -2.84
#